data_AF-A0A7K2YQV4-F1
#
_entry.id   AF-A0A7K2YQV4-F1
#
_cell.length_a   1.000
_cell.length_b   1.000
_cell.length_c   1.000
_cell.angle_alpha   90.00
_cell.angle_beta   90.00
_cell.angle_gamma   90.00
#
_symmetry.space_group_name_H-M   'P 1'
#
loop_
_entity.id
_entity.type
_entity.pdbx_description
1 polymer ?
#
loop_
_entity_poly.entity_id
_entity_poly.type
_entity_poly.pdbx_seq_one_letter_code
_entity_poly.pdbx_strand_id
1 'polypeptide(L)'
;MPVMGDATTRIQDGGGTGSTRWQGYEIGTRVRVQVGLSIDQVGEVCEVFADAHRPPLSPYQWYTVRFADGLRPLYRHDELVAVH
;
A
#
# COMPACT_ATOMS: atom_id res chain seq x y z
N MET A 1 -22.30 -27.46 -12.11
CA MET A 1 -21.64 -26.98 -10.87
C MET A 1 -20.16 -26.80 -11.19
N PRO A 2 -19.63 -25.59 -11.49
CA PRO A 2 -18.19 -25.43 -11.63
C PRO A 2 -17.53 -25.25 -10.26
N VAL A 3 -16.38 -25.91 -10.10
CA VAL A 3 -15.53 -25.94 -8.91
C VAL A 3 -14.99 -24.55 -8.63
N MET A 4 -15.19 -24.09 -7.39
CA MET A 4 -14.68 -22.84 -6.84
C MET A 4 -13.14 -22.96 -6.73
N GLY A 5 -12.45 -22.40 -7.71
CA GLY A 5 -10.99 -22.33 -7.74
C GLY A 5 -10.49 -21.28 -6.75
N ASP A 6 -9.65 -21.73 -5.84
CA ASP A 6 -8.90 -20.96 -4.84
C ASP A 6 -8.22 -19.73 -5.47
N ALA A 7 -8.62 -18.52 -5.05
CA ALA A 7 -8.04 -17.27 -5.52
C ALA A 7 -6.73 -16.96 -4.79
N THR A 8 -5.77 -17.89 -4.87
CA THR A 8 -4.36 -17.64 -4.52
C THR A 8 -3.57 -17.56 -5.82
N THR A 9 -3.78 -16.49 -6.60
CA THR A 9 -2.94 -16.25 -7.77
C THR A 9 -1.64 -15.61 -7.31
N ARG A 10 -0.64 -16.48 -7.13
CA ARG A 10 0.78 -16.14 -7.19
C ARG A 10 1.02 -15.19 -8.37
N ILE A 11 1.48 -13.98 -8.09
CA ILE A 11 2.03 -13.10 -9.12
C ILE A 11 3.38 -13.72 -9.53
N GLN A 12 3.38 -14.46 -10.64
CA GLN A 12 4.61 -14.89 -11.33
C GLN A 12 4.92 -13.86 -12.42
N ASP A 13 6.18 -13.44 -12.38
CA ASP A 13 6.90 -12.50 -13.22
C ASP A 13 6.70 -12.74 -14.73
N GLY A 14 6.47 -11.65 -15.47
CA GLY A 14 6.31 -11.66 -16.92
C GLY A 14 6.81 -10.33 -17.50
N GLY A 15 8.08 -10.31 -17.88
CA GLY A 15 8.80 -9.16 -18.40
C GLY A 15 8.11 -8.43 -19.54
N GLY A 16 7.97 -7.12 -19.36
CA GLY A 16 7.50 -6.17 -20.36
C GLY A 16 7.63 -4.77 -19.79
N THR A 17 8.56 -4.00 -20.36
CA THR A 17 8.90 -2.63 -20.00
C THR A 17 7.72 -1.68 -20.20
N GLY A 18 6.82 -1.69 -19.24
CA GLY A 18 5.81 -0.67 -19.03
C GLY A 18 5.68 -0.60 -17.52
N SER A 19 6.51 0.22 -16.87
CA SER A 19 6.31 0.54 -15.47
C SER A 19 4.87 1.04 -15.36
N THR A 20 3.96 0.19 -14.89
CA THR A 20 2.75 0.65 -14.24
C THR A 20 3.29 1.55 -13.14
N ARG A 21 3.40 2.85 -13.41
CA ARG A 21 3.82 3.84 -12.44
C ARG A 21 2.71 3.85 -11.42
N TRP A 22 2.90 3.04 -10.39
CA TRP A 22 2.14 3.13 -9.16
C TRP A 22 2.38 4.54 -8.63
N GLN A 23 1.40 5.42 -8.78
CA GLN A 23 1.47 6.80 -8.28
C GLN A 23 1.07 6.83 -6.81
N GLY A 24 1.78 6.05 -5.98
CA GLY A 24 1.54 5.88 -4.56
C GLY A 24 2.83 5.56 -3.82
N TYR A 25 2.74 5.27 -2.51
CA TYR A 25 3.92 4.89 -1.74
C TYR A 25 4.34 3.45 -2.05
N GLU A 26 5.62 3.25 -2.33
CA GLU A 26 6.19 1.92 -2.51
C GLU A 26 6.48 1.28 -1.14
N ILE A 27 6.53 -0.04 -1.09
CA ILE A 27 7.00 -0.78 0.09
C ILE A 27 8.44 -0.35 0.39
N GLY A 28 8.72 -0.03 1.65
CA GLY A 28 9.98 0.55 2.11
C GLY A 28 9.99 2.08 2.13
N THR A 29 8.95 2.74 1.59
CA THR A 29 8.85 4.21 1.66
C THR A 29 8.64 4.64 3.11
N ARG A 30 9.44 5.61 3.55
CA ARG A 30 9.23 6.27 4.84
C ARG A 30 8.13 7.31 4.69
N VAL A 31 7.11 7.19 5.52
CA VAL A 31 5.94 8.09 5.52
C VAL A 31 5.71 8.63 6.91
N ARG A 32 5.25 9.88 6.98
CA ARG A 32 4.76 10.52 8.19
C ARG A 32 3.24 10.54 8.16
N VAL A 33 2.62 10.16 9.26
CA VAL A 33 1.16 10.26 9.42
C VAL A 33 0.75 11.69 9.71
N GLN A 34 -0.26 12.19 9.02
CA GLN A 34 -0.77 13.56 9.18
C GLN A 34 -2.08 13.66 9.95
N VAL A 35 -2.76 12.53 10.20
CA VAL A 35 -4.07 12.51 10.86
C VAL A 35 -4.20 11.36 11.87
N GLY A 36 -5.12 11.53 12.83
CA GLY A 36 -5.43 10.50 13.82
C GLY A 36 -4.46 10.45 15.00
N LEU A 37 -4.44 9.31 15.69
CA LEU A 37 -3.72 9.13 16.97
C LEU A 37 -2.19 9.08 16.81
N SER A 38 -1.70 8.74 15.62
CA SER A 38 -0.26 8.63 15.33
C SER A 38 0.28 9.81 14.54
N ILE A 39 -0.38 10.98 14.60
CA ILE A 39 0.06 12.19 13.91
C ILE A 39 1.53 12.52 14.21
N ASP A 40 2.25 12.97 13.19
CA ASP A 40 3.69 13.24 13.18
C ASP A 40 4.63 12.05 13.41
N GLN A 41 4.10 10.84 13.65
CA GLN A 41 4.93 9.65 13.71
C GLN A 41 5.39 9.23 12.31
N VAL A 42 6.65 8.80 12.23
CA VAL A 42 7.27 8.30 11.01
C VAL A 42 7.33 6.78 11.07
N GLY A 43 6.82 6.13 10.04
CA GLY A 43 6.91 4.69 9.85
C GLY A 43 7.32 4.33 8.43
N GLU A 44 7.36 3.03 8.16
CA GLU A 44 7.75 2.47 6.87
C GLU A 44 6.57 1.69 6.27
N VAL A 45 6.24 1.98 5.02
CA VAL A 45 5.21 1.24 4.29
C VAL A 45 5.67 -0.20 4.10
N CYS A 46 4.90 -1.16 4.60
CA CYS A 46 5.23 -2.57 4.52
C CYS A 46 4.34 -3.32 3.52
N GLU A 47 3.09 -2.89 3.38
CA GLU A 47 2.11 -3.50 2.48
C GLU A 47 1.25 -2.42 1.85
N VAL A 48 0.83 -2.67 0.61
CA VAL A 48 -0.04 -1.76 -0.15
C VAL A 48 -1.25 -2.55 -0.65
N PHE A 49 -2.43 -2.12 -0.24
CA PHE A 49 -3.70 -2.67 -0.67
C PHE A 49 -4.32 -1.70 -1.68
N ALA A 50 -4.27 -2.06 -2.95
CA ALA A 50 -4.99 -1.38 -4.01
C ALA A 50 -6.19 -2.22 -4.43
N ASP A 51 -7.36 -1.60 -4.57
CA ASP A 51 -8.49 -2.23 -5.23
C ASP A 51 -8.13 -2.45 -6.71
N ALA A 52 -7.92 -3.72 -7.08
CA ALA A 52 -7.49 -4.13 -8.42
C ALA A 52 -8.51 -3.76 -9.52
N HIS A 53 -9.74 -3.37 -9.15
CA HIS A 53 -10.79 -2.96 -10.09
C HIS A 53 -10.88 -1.46 -10.32
N ARG A 54 -10.05 -0.63 -9.64
CA ARG A 54 -10.04 0.83 -9.84
C ARG A 54 -8.69 1.34 -10.30
N PRO A 55 -8.66 2.40 -11.14
CA PRO A 55 -7.42 2.96 -11.67
C PRO A 55 -6.45 3.38 -10.55
N PRO A 56 -5.13 3.39 -10.82
CA PRO A 56 -4.01 3.44 -9.86
C PRO A 56 -3.86 4.74 -9.04
N LEU A 57 -4.90 5.58 -9.01
CA LEU A 57 -5.01 6.82 -8.25
C LEU A 57 -6.31 6.85 -7.42
N SER A 58 -6.83 5.67 -7.04
CA SER A 58 -8.03 5.67 -6.22
C SER A 58 -7.69 6.19 -4.82
N PRO A 59 -8.42 7.18 -4.28
CA PRO A 59 -8.31 7.61 -2.87
C PRO A 59 -8.65 6.50 -1.86
N TYR A 60 -8.94 5.30 -2.37
CA TYR A 60 -9.21 4.08 -1.63
C TYR A 60 -8.00 3.14 -1.57
N GLN A 61 -6.79 3.63 -1.86
CA GLN A 61 -5.57 2.85 -1.63
C GLN A 61 -5.20 2.92 -0.14
N TRP A 62 -4.94 1.76 0.42
CA TRP A 62 -4.57 1.62 1.83
C TRP A 62 -3.14 1.10 1.95
N TYR A 63 -2.46 1.54 3.00
CA TYR A 63 -1.06 1.30 3.27
C TYR A 63 -0.90 0.82 4.70
N THR A 64 -0.24 -0.31 4.88
CA THR A 64 0.19 -0.74 6.21
C THR A 64 1.51 -0.07 6.53
N VAL A 65 1.57 0.70 7.62
CA VAL A 65 2.77 1.40 8.04
C VAL A 65 3.32 0.73 9.31
N ARG A 66 4.56 0.27 9.25
CA ARG A 66 5.28 -0.28 10.41
C ARG A 66 5.97 0.84 11.18
N PHE A 67 5.62 0.96 12.45
CA PHE A 67 6.28 1.85 13.40
C PHE A 67 7.38 1.13 14.18
N ALA A 68 8.20 1.91 14.91
CA ALA A 68 9.33 1.41 15.68
C ALA A 68 8.92 0.50 16.86
N ASP A 69 7.69 0.66 17.35
CA ASP A 69 7.07 -0.19 18.37
C ASP A 69 6.59 -1.55 17.82
N GLY A 70 6.70 -1.76 16.51
CA GLY A 70 6.27 -2.96 15.82
C GLY A 70 4.78 -2.98 15.43
N LEU A 71 4.01 -1.93 15.77
CA LEU A 71 2.63 -1.81 15.34
C LEU A 71 2.55 -1.57 13.82
N ARG A 72 1.49 -2.10 13.22
CA ARG A 72 1.24 -2.07 11.78
C ARG A 72 -0.18 -1.59 11.46
N PRO A 73 -0.56 -0.36 11.85
CA PRO A 73 -1.85 0.19 11.48
C PRO A 73 -1.97 0.45 9.98
N LEU A 74 -3.22 0.51 9.52
CA LEU A 74 -3.60 0.76 8.15
C LEU A 74 -3.98 2.24 7.98
N TYR A 75 -3.44 2.88 6.95
CA TYR A 75 -3.70 4.28 6.60
C TYR A 75 -4.08 4.41 5.15
N ARG A 76 -4.83 5.46 4.80
CA ARG A 76 -5.08 5.83 3.41
C ARG A 76 -3.95 6.69 2.86
N HIS A 77 -3.95 6.84 1.54
CA HIS A 77 -2.98 7.70 0.85
C HIS A 77 -2.95 9.14 1.39
N ASP A 78 -4.13 9.74 1.61
CA ASP A 78 -4.30 11.13 2.06
C ASP A 78 -3.94 11.35 3.53
N GLU A 79 -3.79 10.28 4.29
CA GLU A 79 -3.41 10.33 5.71
C GLU A 79 -1.88 10.32 5.91
N LEU A 80 -1.13 10.14 4.82
CA LEU A 80 0.31 9.90 4.81
C LEU A 80 1.03 10.91 3.91
N VAL A 81 2.22 11.33 4.32
CA VAL A 81 3.14 12.13 3.51
C VAL A 81 4.51 11.48 3.47
N ALA A 82 5.07 11.31 2.27
CA ALA A 82 6.45 10.84 2.13
C ALA A 82 7.43 11.78 2.83
N VAL A 83 8.38 11.18 3.55
CA VAL A 83 9.52 11.89 4.14
C VAL A 83 10.79 11.39 3.48
N HIS A 84 11.59 12.34 2.97
CA HIS A 84 12.89 12.09 2.36
C HIS A 84 13.99 12.04 3.43
#